data_AF-A0A9P4SAE6-F1
#
_entry.id   AF-A0A9P4SAE6-F1
#
_cell.length_a   1.000
_cell.length_b   1.000
_cell.length_c   1.000
_cell.angle_alpha   90.00
_cell.angle_beta   90.00
_cell.angle_gamma   90.00
#
_symmetry.space_group_name_H-M   'P 1'
#
loop_
_entity.id
_entity.type
_entity.pdbx_description
1 polymer ?
#
loop_
_entity_poly.entity_id
_entity_poly.type
_entity_poly.pdbx_seq_one_letter_code
_entity_poly.pdbx_strand_id
1 'polypeptide(L)'
;MNNFPSFLDTSGNGVGGNPPRQTPSPGPGQHQANGIGSAMNFLNGAGVSSAAAQMDLNYVMQMVQQLADINAENRAEQNRIVNGITQLQQSHTYDSLSPNGGPVNGDAHAAARYAEITTELTVVTNKLHNAERMAEESKLEVDVMKEIKEEYDKTIQHLMNKLRPYAYSHTQATIALHKHYQALLDAERQANLDLRLEHQQWQTGLARVAEYARLALGAQSDASLSYVTRIRELKQENKVLRKLAGWEPAEDSDNEEESVQKGEAQHRPQQ
;
A
#
# COMPACT_ATOMS: atom_id res chain seq x y z
N MET A 1 -34.88 15.44 -29.97
CA MET A 1 -35.16 14.02 -30.27
C MET A 1 -33.92 13.41 -30.92
N ASN A 2 -33.56 12.19 -30.49
CA ASN A 2 -32.42 11.33 -30.91
C ASN A 2 -31.07 11.79 -30.32
N ASN A 3 -30.47 11.27 -29.25
CA ASN A 3 -30.31 9.93 -28.63
C ASN A 3 -29.61 8.88 -29.52
N PHE A 4 -28.33 8.57 -29.21
CA PHE A 4 -27.59 7.30 -29.40
C PHE A 4 -26.15 7.44 -28.78
N PRO A 5 -25.45 6.37 -28.36
CA PRO A 5 -25.59 5.72 -27.04
C PRO A 5 -24.26 5.53 -26.26
N SER A 6 -24.39 5.25 -24.95
CA SER A 6 -23.28 4.94 -24.02
C SER A 6 -22.94 3.44 -24.04
N PHE A 7 -21.68 3.10 -24.28
CA PHE A 7 -21.13 1.74 -24.45
C PHE A 7 -20.81 1.03 -23.12
N LEU A 8 -21.78 0.86 -22.22
CA LEU A 8 -21.59 0.00 -21.04
C LEU A 8 -22.93 -0.58 -20.57
N ASP A 9 -23.43 -1.58 -21.29
CA ASP A 9 -24.25 -2.62 -20.67
C ASP A 9 -24.02 -3.95 -21.39
N THR A 10 -23.38 -4.89 -20.70
CA THR A 10 -23.68 -6.29 -20.94
C THR A 10 -23.75 -7.05 -19.61
N SER A 11 -25.00 -7.35 -19.27
CA SER A 11 -25.48 -8.62 -18.73
C SER A 11 -25.28 -8.88 -17.23
N GLY A 12 -26.41 -8.95 -16.51
CA GLY A 12 -26.44 -9.55 -15.17
C GLY A 12 -27.69 -9.26 -14.35
N ASN A 13 -28.86 -9.61 -14.88
CA ASN A 13 -30.18 -9.56 -14.23
C ASN A 13 -30.19 -10.11 -12.78
N GLY A 14 -30.71 -9.35 -11.81
CA GLY A 14 -30.90 -9.87 -10.44
C GLY A 14 -31.38 -8.85 -9.40
N VAL A 15 -32.65 -8.96 -9.02
CA VAL A 15 -33.38 -8.26 -7.95
C VAL A 15 -32.64 -8.25 -6.61
N GLY A 16 -32.60 -7.10 -5.93
CA GLY A 16 -32.27 -7.01 -4.49
C GLY A 16 -31.50 -5.75 -4.09
N GLY A 17 -32.17 -4.82 -3.40
CA GLY A 17 -31.53 -3.63 -2.84
C GLY A 17 -30.50 -3.98 -1.77
N ASN A 18 -29.32 -3.36 -1.84
CA ASN A 18 -28.28 -3.46 -0.81
C ASN A 18 -27.54 -2.11 -0.70
N PRO A 19 -27.36 -1.52 0.50
CA PRO A 19 -26.67 -0.23 0.67
C PRO A 19 -25.14 -0.37 0.55
N PRO A 20 -24.41 0.75 0.31
CA PRO A 20 -22.96 0.71 0.09
C PRO A 20 -22.20 0.28 1.36
N ARG A 21 -21.22 -0.61 1.17
CA ARG A 21 -20.29 -1.10 2.21
C ARG A 21 -19.45 0.05 2.79
N GLN A 22 -19.60 0.31 4.09
CA GLN A 22 -18.68 1.13 4.89
C GLN A 22 -17.46 0.29 5.33
N THR A 23 -16.31 0.95 5.48
CA THR A 23 -15.09 0.40 6.10
C THR A 23 -15.26 0.23 7.61
N PRO A 24 -14.70 -0.81 8.27
CA PRO A 24 -14.88 -1.00 9.71
C PRO A 24 -14.11 0.06 10.51
N SER A 25 -14.81 0.77 11.39
CA SER A 25 -14.21 1.65 12.42
C SER A 25 -13.88 0.82 13.68
N PRO A 26 -12.80 1.09 14.42
CA PRO A 26 -12.48 0.37 15.64
C PRO A 26 -13.48 0.74 16.75
N GLY A 27 -14.15 -0.26 17.32
CA GLY A 27 -15.12 -0.06 18.40
C GLY A 27 -14.47 0.42 19.71
N PRO A 28 -15.19 1.20 20.55
CA PRO A 28 -14.73 1.55 21.89
C PRO A 28 -14.93 0.34 22.83
N GLY A 29 -13.82 -0.26 23.26
CA GLY A 29 -13.83 -1.28 24.30
C GLY A 29 -14.30 -0.70 25.63
N GLN A 30 -15.43 -1.20 26.13
CA GLN A 30 -15.86 -1.02 27.51
C GLN A 30 -15.13 -1.99 28.42
N HIS A 31 -14.19 -1.49 29.23
CA HIS A 31 -13.78 -2.14 30.48
C HIS A 31 -13.77 -1.08 31.59
N GLN A 32 -14.94 -0.88 32.20
CA GLN A 32 -15.04 -0.43 33.59
C GLN A 32 -14.71 -1.62 34.50
N ALA A 33 -14.30 -1.52 35.76
CA ALA A 33 -13.69 -0.49 36.58
C ALA A 33 -13.41 -1.18 37.94
N ASN A 34 -12.33 -0.76 38.61
CA ASN A 34 -12.03 -0.88 40.05
C ASN A 34 -11.70 -2.23 40.72
N GLY A 35 -10.55 -2.22 41.41
CA GLY A 35 -10.21 -3.20 42.44
C GLY A 35 -8.80 -3.11 43.03
N ILE A 36 -8.37 -1.91 43.46
CA ILE A 36 -7.43 -1.62 44.58
C ILE A 36 -6.15 -2.49 44.69
N GLY A 37 -5.01 -1.87 44.41
CA GLY A 37 -3.69 -2.44 44.76
C GLY A 37 -2.48 -1.66 44.26
N SER A 38 -2.49 -0.32 44.35
CA SER A 38 -1.27 0.47 44.19
C SER A 38 -0.33 0.20 45.36
N ALA A 39 0.78 -0.47 45.10
CA ALA A 39 2.12 -0.13 45.57
C ALA A 39 3.03 -1.35 45.44
N MET A 40 3.79 -1.42 44.34
CA MET A 40 5.24 -1.61 44.36
C MET A 40 5.72 -1.99 42.96
N ASN A 41 6.77 -1.27 42.56
CA ASN A 41 7.76 -1.69 41.60
C ASN A 41 7.46 -1.50 40.11
N PHE A 42 7.31 -0.22 39.77
CA PHE A 42 8.04 0.41 38.67
C PHE A 42 9.52 -0.02 38.65
N LEU A 43 9.85 -1.15 38.03
CA LEU A 43 11.16 -1.36 37.42
C LEU A 43 11.09 -2.46 36.37
N ASN A 44 11.37 -2.06 35.12
CA ASN A 44 11.70 -2.87 33.95
C ASN A 44 10.57 -3.14 32.93
N GLY A 45 10.52 -2.27 31.91
CA GLY A 45 10.48 -2.69 30.51
C GLY A 45 9.18 -3.28 29.96
N ALA A 46 8.38 -2.42 29.34
CA ALA A 46 7.63 -2.66 28.10
C ALA A 46 7.19 -4.10 27.75
N GLY A 47 5.87 -4.29 27.70
CA GLY A 47 5.22 -4.76 26.47
C GLY A 47 5.21 -6.28 26.21
N VAL A 48 4.00 -6.84 26.26
CA VAL A 48 3.62 -8.09 25.59
C VAL A 48 4.40 -9.32 26.07
N SER A 49 3.97 -9.91 27.18
CA SER A 49 4.25 -11.32 27.48
C SER A 49 3.65 -12.17 26.35
N SER A 50 4.44 -12.42 25.32
CA SER A 50 4.01 -13.12 24.12
C SER A 50 3.47 -14.50 24.50
N ALA A 51 2.36 -14.93 23.87
CA ALA A 51 1.80 -16.26 24.09
C ALA A 51 2.85 -17.36 23.87
N ALA A 52 3.84 -17.12 22.99
CA ALA A 52 5.00 -17.99 22.79
C ALA A 52 5.90 -18.10 24.03
N ALA A 53 6.18 -16.99 24.73
CA ALA A 53 6.93 -17.02 25.98
C ALA A 53 6.16 -17.74 27.11
N GLN A 54 4.82 -17.65 27.12
CA GLN A 54 4.00 -18.41 28.08
C GLN A 54 3.95 -19.91 27.72
N MET A 55 3.91 -20.29 26.44
CA MET A 55 3.97 -21.69 26.01
C MET A 55 5.32 -22.33 26.33
N ASP A 56 6.42 -21.61 26.11
CA ASP A 56 7.77 -22.07 26.45
C ASP A 56 7.93 -22.30 27.97
N LEU A 57 7.39 -21.39 28.79
CA LEU A 57 7.43 -21.53 30.24
C LEU A 57 6.62 -22.75 30.74
N ASN A 58 5.50 -23.05 30.08
CA ASN A 58 4.74 -24.27 30.36
C ASN A 58 5.49 -25.53 29.90
N TYR A 59 6.19 -25.48 28.77
CA TYR A 59 6.99 -26.60 28.27
C TYR A 59 8.19 -26.91 29.17
N VAL A 60 8.94 -25.89 29.58
CA VAL A 60 10.05 -26.04 30.54
C VAL A 60 9.56 -26.61 31.87
N MET A 61 8.40 -26.16 32.35
CA MET A 61 7.80 -26.69 33.58
C MET A 61 7.41 -28.17 33.47
N GLN A 62 6.87 -28.61 32.33
CA GLN A 62 6.62 -30.03 32.08
C GLN A 62 7.91 -30.85 32.03
N MET A 63 8.96 -30.33 31.37
CA MET A 63 10.24 -31.04 31.27
C MET A 63 10.94 -31.17 32.63
N VAL A 64 10.85 -30.13 33.47
CA VAL A 64 11.37 -30.17 34.85
C VAL A 64 10.61 -31.20 35.69
N GLN A 65 9.28 -31.28 35.55
CA GLN A 65 8.49 -32.30 36.24
C GLN A 65 8.90 -33.72 35.79
N GLN A 66 9.07 -33.93 34.48
CA GLN A 66 9.52 -35.21 33.94
C GLN A 66 10.91 -35.61 34.44
N LEU A 67 11.86 -34.67 34.50
CA LEU A 67 13.19 -34.91 35.06
C LEU A 67 13.15 -35.22 36.56
N ALA A 68 12.23 -34.61 37.30
CA ALA A 68 12.03 -34.91 38.71
C ALA A 68 11.48 -36.34 38.92
N ASP A 69 10.53 -36.77 38.09
CA ASP A 69 9.97 -38.12 38.13
C ASP A 69 11.06 -39.17 37.82
N ILE A 70 11.89 -38.93 36.80
CA ILE A 70 13.04 -39.80 36.46
C ILE A 70 14.08 -39.81 37.59
N ASN A 71 14.34 -38.68 38.26
CA ASN A 71 15.26 -38.66 39.41
C ASN A 71 14.71 -39.45 40.60
N ALA A 72 13.40 -39.35 40.86
CA ALA A 72 12.73 -40.13 41.89
C ALA A 72 12.76 -41.63 41.60
N GLU A 73 12.55 -42.02 40.34
CA GLU A 73 12.67 -43.40 39.89
C GLU A 73 14.11 -43.93 40.05
N ASN A 74 15.12 -43.16 39.61
CA ASN A 74 16.53 -43.51 39.80
C ASN A 74 16.88 -43.72 41.28
N ARG A 75 16.35 -42.88 42.19
CA ARG A 75 16.55 -43.07 43.64
C ARG A 75 15.84 -44.32 44.16
N ALA A 76 14.65 -44.62 43.66
CA ALA A 76 13.93 -45.84 44.02
C ALA A 76 14.67 -47.09 43.55
N GLU A 77 15.24 -47.07 42.34
CA GLU A 77 16.09 -48.15 41.81
C GLU A 77 17.39 -48.29 42.60
N GLN A 78 18.08 -47.19 42.91
CA GLN A 78 19.25 -47.22 43.78
C GLN A 78 18.94 -47.82 45.15
N ASN A 79 17.80 -47.46 45.75
CA ASN A 79 17.36 -48.06 47.01
C ASN A 79 17.06 -49.55 46.87
N ARG A 80 16.47 -50.00 45.76
CA ARG A 80 16.28 -51.44 45.47
C ARG A 80 17.62 -52.16 45.33
N ILE A 81 18.59 -51.57 44.64
CA ILE A 81 19.93 -52.13 44.49
C ILE A 81 20.64 -52.22 45.85
N VAL A 82 20.61 -51.16 46.66
CA VAL A 82 21.21 -51.16 48.01
C VAL A 82 20.53 -52.18 48.92
N ASN A 83 19.21 -52.31 48.85
CA ASN A 83 18.48 -53.35 49.58
C ASN A 83 18.83 -54.76 49.08
N GLY A 84 19.04 -54.94 47.77
CA GLY A 84 19.53 -56.21 47.21
C GLY A 84 20.95 -56.55 47.65
N ILE A 85 21.85 -55.56 47.67
CA ILE A 85 23.24 -55.70 48.13
C ILE A 85 23.29 -56.05 49.62
N THR A 86 22.48 -55.40 50.46
CA THR A 86 22.43 -55.71 51.90
C THR A 86 21.87 -57.10 52.16
N GLN A 87 20.86 -57.55 51.40
CA GLN A 87 20.38 -58.94 51.48
C GLN A 87 21.44 -59.96 51.01
N LEU A 88 22.22 -59.63 49.98
CA LEU A 88 23.34 -60.46 49.52
C LEU A 88 24.49 -60.50 50.54
N GLN A 89 24.84 -59.37 51.16
CA GLN A 89 25.82 -59.35 52.25
C GLN A 89 25.33 -60.18 53.45
N GLN A 90 24.05 -60.08 53.80
CA GLN A 90 23.47 -60.90 54.86
C GLN A 90 23.51 -62.39 54.51
N SER A 91 23.14 -62.78 53.28
CA SER A 91 23.23 -64.18 52.86
C SER A 91 24.67 -64.71 52.86
N HIS A 92 25.66 -63.91 52.49
CA HIS A 92 27.07 -64.29 52.57
C HIS A 92 27.57 -64.41 54.01
N THR A 93 27.09 -63.56 54.93
CA THR A 93 27.44 -63.69 56.35
C THR A 93 26.83 -64.95 57.00
N TYR A 94 25.62 -65.34 56.60
CA TYR A 94 24.97 -66.56 57.09
C TYR A 94 25.48 -67.86 56.42
N ASP A 95 25.95 -67.81 55.17
CA ASP A 95 26.52 -68.96 54.46
C ASP A 95 27.96 -69.27 54.89
N SER A 96 28.68 -68.28 55.45
CA SER A 96 30.07 -68.47 55.96
C SER A 96 30.18 -69.18 57.32
N LEU A 97 29.06 -69.53 57.96
CA LEU A 97 29.01 -70.07 59.33
C LEU A 97 28.50 -71.53 59.41
N SER A 98 28.43 -72.27 58.30
CA SER A 98 28.08 -73.70 58.31
C SER A 98 29.28 -74.59 57.98
N PRO A 99 29.93 -75.22 58.98
CA PRO A 99 31.04 -76.15 58.77
C PRO A 99 30.52 -77.60 58.79
N ASN A 100 29.86 -78.07 57.72
CA ASN A 100 29.74 -79.51 57.52
C ASN A 100 29.55 -79.89 56.04
N GLY A 101 30.35 -80.85 55.59
CA GLY A 101 30.66 -81.11 54.19
C GLY A 101 29.54 -81.71 53.32
N GLY A 102 29.69 -81.48 52.02
CA GLY A 102 29.03 -82.22 50.94
C GLY A 102 29.22 -81.54 49.58
N PRO A 103 30.07 -82.06 48.67
CA PRO A 103 30.25 -81.47 47.35
C PRO A 103 29.19 -82.01 46.40
N VAL A 104 27.95 -81.50 46.40
CA VAL A 104 26.95 -81.75 45.32
C VAL A 104 25.68 -80.92 45.54
N ASN A 105 25.71 -79.62 45.19
CA ASN A 105 24.59 -78.79 44.67
C ASN A 105 25.01 -77.31 44.52
N GLY A 106 26.01 -76.88 45.31
CA GLY A 106 26.52 -75.50 45.30
C GLY A 106 27.11 -75.06 43.96
N ASP A 107 27.83 -75.94 43.25
CA ASP A 107 28.43 -75.63 41.94
C ASP A 107 27.40 -75.52 40.80
N ALA A 108 26.32 -76.31 40.82
CA ALA A 108 25.25 -76.19 39.84
C ALA A 108 24.42 -74.92 40.06
N HIS A 109 24.16 -74.55 41.32
CA HIS A 109 23.52 -73.29 41.68
C HIS A 109 24.43 -72.07 41.50
N ALA A 110 25.75 -72.22 41.65
CA ALA A 110 26.71 -71.17 41.32
C ALA A 110 26.78 -70.98 39.80
N ALA A 111 26.94 -72.06 39.02
CA ALA A 111 26.95 -72.00 37.55
C ALA A 111 25.66 -71.44 36.95
N ALA A 112 24.49 -71.81 37.50
CA ALA A 112 23.21 -71.24 37.10
C ALA A 112 23.11 -69.73 37.38
N ARG A 113 23.59 -69.28 38.56
CA ARG A 113 23.66 -67.85 38.90
C ARG A 113 24.66 -67.09 38.05
N TYR A 114 25.82 -67.67 37.74
CA TYR A 114 26.77 -67.07 36.79
C TYR A 114 26.17 -66.94 35.39
N ALA A 115 25.44 -67.96 34.91
CA ALA A 115 24.74 -67.89 33.64
C ALA A 115 23.67 -66.78 33.63
N GLU A 116 22.85 -66.68 34.68
CA GLU A 116 21.86 -65.61 34.85
C GLU A 116 22.52 -64.23 34.85
N ILE A 117 23.57 -64.01 35.65
CA ILE A 117 24.34 -62.75 35.69
C ILE A 117 24.91 -62.41 34.31
N THR A 118 25.45 -63.38 33.56
CA THR A 118 25.96 -63.13 32.21
C THR A 118 24.85 -62.75 31.23
N THR A 119 23.66 -63.36 31.35
CA THR A 119 22.51 -62.97 30.52
C THR A 119 22.03 -61.56 30.88
N GLU A 120 21.97 -61.20 32.16
CA GLU A 120 21.61 -59.85 32.59
C GLU A 120 22.62 -58.81 32.09
N LEU A 121 23.92 -59.10 32.17
CA LEU A 121 24.98 -58.23 31.68
C LEU A 121 24.89 -58.03 30.16
N THR A 122 24.58 -59.08 29.39
CA THR A 122 24.35 -58.93 27.94
C THR A 122 23.09 -58.10 27.62
N VAL A 123 22.02 -58.25 28.40
CA VAL A 123 20.81 -57.43 28.23
C VAL A 123 21.08 -55.97 28.55
N VAL A 124 21.80 -55.67 29.64
CA VAL A 124 22.14 -54.31 30.06
C VAL A 124 23.09 -53.66 29.05
N THR A 125 24.10 -54.38 28.56
CA THR A 125 25.02 -53.86 27.54
C THR A 125 24.32 -53.57 26.22
N ASN A 126 23.38 -54.43 25.80
CA ASN A 126 22.55 -54.16 24.62
C ASN A 126 21.62 -52.94 24.81
N LYS A 127 21.04 -52.78 26.01
CA LYS A 127 20.23 -51.59 26.34
C LYS A 127 21.07 -50.32 26.33
N LEU A 128 22.28 -50.36 26.89
CA LEU A 128 23.23 -49.24 26.88
C LEU A 128 23.58 -48.86 25.44
N HIS A 129 23.97 -49.84 24.62
CA HIS A 129 24.34 -49.59 23.22
C HIS A 129 23.17 -49.01 22.41
N ASN A 130 21.95 -49.50 22.63
CA ASN A 130 20.76 -48.95 21.98
C ASN A 130 20.47 -47.51 22.44
N ALA A 131 20.61 -47.22 23.74
CA ALA A 131 20.42 -45.88 24.27
C ALA A 131 21.48 -44.91 23.75
N GLU A 132 22.74 -45.33 23.64
CA GLU A 132 23.83 -44.57 23.02
C GLU A 132 23.52 -44.24 21.56
N ARG A 133 23.08 -45.23 20.78
CA ARG A 133 22.70 -45.02 19.38
C ARG A 133 21.54 -44.04 19.22
N MET A 134 20.51 -44.15 20.07
CA MET A 134 19.38 -43.20 20.07
C MET A 134 19.83 -41.79 20.48
N ALA A 135 20.77 -41.66 21.40
CA ALA A 135 21.32 -40.36 21.80
C ALA A 135 22.13 -39.72 20.67
N GLU A 136 22.91 -40.49 19.92
CA GLU A 136 23.63 -40.01 18.73
C GLU A 136 22.66 -39.58 17.62
N GLU A 137 21.62 -40.36 17.34
CA GLU A 137 20.59 -40.03 16.35
C GLU A 137 19.85 -38.74 16.72
N SER A 138 19.42 -38.60 17.97
CA SER A 138 18.77 -37.39 18.46
C SER A 138 19.69 -36.16 18.39
N LYS A 139 20.99 -36.33 18.66
CA LYS A 139 21.97 -35.25 18.52
C LYS A 139 22.10 -34.79 17.07
N LEU A 140 22.16 -35.72 16.12
CA LEU A 140 22.20 -35.40 14.69
C LEU A 140 20.92 -34.64 14.26
N GLU A 141 19.75 -35.11 14.69
CA GLU A 141 18.48 -34.44 14.39
C GLU A 141 18.45 -33.01 14.94
N VAL A 142 18.89 -32.82 16.19
CA VAL A 142 18.98 -31.49 16.82
C VAL A 142 19.93 -30.57 16.06
N ASP A 143 21.06 -31.06 15.58
CA ASP A 143 22.03 -30.25 14.83
C ASP A 143 21.49 -29.87 13.44
N VAL A 144 20.80 -30.78 12.74
CA VAL A 144 20.09 -30.47 11.49
C VAL A 144 18.98 -29.44 11.72
N MET A 145 18.20 -29.56 12.79
CA MET A 145 17.16 -28.58 13.13
C MET A 145 17.74 -27.19 13.42
N LYS A 146 18.90 -27.11 14.07
CA LYS A 146 19.59 -25.83 14.31
C LYS A 146 20.06 -25.19 13.01
N GLU A 147 20.66 -25.97 12.12
CA GLU A 147 21.13 -25.49 10.82
C GLU A 147 19.99 -24.91 9.99
N ILE A 148 18.89 -25.67 9.86
CA ILE A 148 17.70 -25.23 9.14
C ILE A 148 17.13 -23.94 9.76
N LYS A 149 17.05 -23.86 11.09
CA LYS A 149 16.59 -22.64 11.78
C LYS A 149 17.48 -21.44 11.47
N GLU A 150 18.79 -21.62 11.45
CA GLU A 150 19.73 -20.55 11.12
C GLU A 150 19.59 -20.10 9.67
N GLU A 151 19.37 -21.03 8.74
CA GLU A 151 19.13 -20.70 7.33
C GLU A 151 17.79 -19.96 7.14
N TYR A 152 16.74 -20.37 7.85
CA TYR A 152 15.47 -19.63 7.87
C TYR A 152 15.63 -18.20 8.41
N ASP A 153 16.38 -18.02 9.49
CA ASP A 153 16.62 -16.68 10.05
C ASP A 153 17.40 -15.81 9.05
N LYS A 154 18.46 -16.35 8.43
CA LYS A 154 19.24 -15.64 7.39
C LYS A 154 18.37 -15.25 6.20
N THR A 155 17.52 -16.16 5.71
CA THR A 155 16.65 -15.90 4.54
C THR A 155 15.57 -14.88 4.86
N ILE A 156 14.95 -14.92 6.04
CA ILE A 156 13.97 -13.92 6.49
C ILE A 156 14.63 -12.55 6.62
N GLN A 157 15.83 -12.46 7.22
CA GLN A 157 16.58 -11.21 7.31
C GLN A 157 16.91 -10.66 5.92
N HIS A 158 17.37 -11.51 5.00
CA HIS A 158 17.64 -11.11 3.62
C HIS A 158 16.39 -10.58 2.92
N LEU A 159 15.26 -11.29 3.05
CA LEU A 159 13.98 -10.89 2.46
C LEU A 159 13.52 -9.55 3.02
N MET A 160 13.60 -9.35 4.34
CA MET A 160 13.22 -8.09 4.98
C MET A 160 14.09 -6.92 4.51
N ASN A 161 15.39 -7.16 4.33
CA ASN A 161 16.34 -6.18 3.82
C ASN A 161 16.07 -5.77 2.37
N LYS A 162 15.40 -6.61 1.56
CA LYS A 162 15.00 -6.27 0.18
C LYS A 162 13.59 -5.71 0.10
N LEU A 163 12.65 -6.27 0.86
CA LEU A 163 11.24 -5.91 0.83
C LEU A 163 11.01 -4.47 1.29
N ARG A 164 11.65 -4.06 2.40
CA ARG A 164 11.44 -2.72 2.97
C ARG A 164 11.91 -1.62 2.01
N PRO A 165 13.14 -1.65 1.45
CA PRO A 165 13.55 -0.68 0.43
C PRO A 165 12.69 -0.72 -0.82
N TYR A 166 12.28 -1.90 -1.28
CA TYR A 166 11.41 -2.02 -2.45
C TYR A 166 10.05 -1.34 -2.24
N ALA A 167 9.36 -1.64 -1.14
CA ALA A 167 8.07 -1.02 -0.82
C ALA A 167 8.19 0.50 -0.68
N TYR A 168 9.25 0.98 -0.02
CA TYR A 168 9.53 2.40 0.11
C TYR A 168 9.80 3.06 -1.26
N SER A 169 10.70 2.50 -2.07
CA SER A 169 11.00 3.02 -3.41
C SER A 169 9.76 3.00 -4.32
N HIS A 170 8.94 1.96 -4.23
CA HIS A 170 7.72 1.84 -5.02
C HIS A 170 6.70 2.92 -4.64
N THR A 171 6.43 3.09 -3.34
CA THR A 171 5.52 4.15 -2.88
C THR A 171 6.03 5.54 -3.25
N GLN A 172 7.34 5.79 -3.16
CA GLN A 172 7.93 7.05 -3.62
C GLN A 172 7.74 7.27 -5.12
N ALA A 173 7.95 6.24 -5.95
CA ALA A 173 7.77 6.33 -7.40
C ALA A 173 6.30 6.64 -7.75
N THR A 174 5.34 5.99 -7.10
CA THR A 174 3.91 6.25 -7.30
C THR A 174 3.54 7.68 -6.89
N ILE A 175 4.06 8.17 -5.76
CA ILE A 175 3.84 9.56 -5.33
C ILE A 175 4.46 10.55 -6.32
N ALA A 176 5.68 10.28 -6.80
CA ALA A 176 6.34 11.13 -7.80
C ALA A 176 5.55 11.19 -9.10
N LEU A 177 5.02 10.05 -9.55
CA LEU A 177 4.18 9.96 -10.73
C LEU A 177 2.88 10.77 -10.57
N HIS A 178 2.17 10.62 -9.45
CA HIS A 178 0.97 11.42 -9.19
C HIS A 178 1.26 12.92 -9.13
N LYS A 179 2.35 13.33 -8.48
CA LYS A 179 2.79 14.73 -8.45
C LYS A 179 3.10 15.27 -9.84
N HIS A 180 3.79 14.48 -10.66
CA HIS A 180 4.13 14.86 -12.03
C HIS A 180 2.88 15.06 -12.89
N TYR A 181 1.93 14.12 -12.85
CA TYR A 181 0.67 14.26 -13.60
C TYR A 181 -0.18 15.41 -13.10
N GLN A 182 -0.21 15.66 -11.79
CA GLN A 182 -0.91 16.82 -11.24
C GLN A 182 -0.28 18.13 -11.74
N ALA A 183 1.05 18.24 -11.72
CA ALA A 183 1.74 19.42 -12.24
C ALA A 183 1.50 19.62 -13.75
N LEU A 184 1.50 18.54 -14.54
CA LEU A 184 1.21 18.60 -15.97
C LEU A 184 -0.22 19.09 -16.24
N LEU A 185 -1.18 18.61 -15.44
CA LEU A 185 -2.58 18.97 -15.58
C LEU A 185 -2.81 20.44 -15.19
N ASP A 186 -2.16 20.91 -14.13
CA ASP A 186 -2.20 22.32 -13.74
C ASP A 186 -1.53 23.23 -14.78
N ALA A 187 -0.43 22.78 -15.41
CA ALA A 187 0.20 23.49 -16.52
C ALA A 187 -0.71 23.57 -17.76
N GLU A 188 -1.43 22.50 -18.09
CA GLU A 188 -2.40 22.49 -19.19
C GLU A 188 -3.57 23.43 -18.93
N ARG A 189 -4.11 23.42 -17.70
CA ARG A 189 -5.17 24.35 -17.28
C ARG A 189 -4.70 25.80 -17.41
N GLN A 190 -3.49 26.10 -16.97
CA GLN A 190 -2.92 27.44 -17.09
C GLN A 190 -2.77 27.85 -18.56
N ALA A 191 -2.18 26.99 -19.40
CA ALA A 191 -2.02 27.26 -20.83
C ALA A 191 -3.37 27.49 -21.53
N ASN A 192 -4.41 26.72 -21.18
CA ASN A 192 -5.77 26.92 -21.68
C ASN A 192 -6.38 28.25 -21.25
N LEU A 193 -6.17 28.65 -19.98
CA LEU A 193 -6.63 29.95 -19.49
C LEU A 193 -5.92 31.09 -20.22
N ASP A 194 -4.60 30.99 -20.41
CA ASP A 194 -3.81 31.99 -21.12
C ASP A 194 -4.27 32.13 -22.58
N LEU A 195 -4.51 31.01 -23.28
CA LEU A 195 -5.04 31.03 -24.65
C LEU A 195 -6.42 31.68 -24.73
N ARG A 196 -7.30 31.44 -23.75
CA ARG A 196 -8.62 32.08 -23.70
C ARG A 196 -8.52 33.58 -23.45
N LEU A 197 -7.61 34.00 -22.58
CA LEU A 197 -7.35 35.43 -22.32
C LEU A 197 -6.79 36.12 -23.57
N GLU A 198 -5.84 35.50 -24.27
CA GLU A 198 -5.32 36.00 -25.54
C GLU A 198 -6.43 36.12 -26.59
N HIS A 199 -7.27 35.09 -26.73
CA HIS A 199 -8.41 35.13 -27.64
C HIS A 199 -9.35 36.30 -27.32
N GLN A 200 -9.68 36.53 -26.05
CA GLN A 200 -10.49 37.68 -25.63
C GLN A 200 -9.81 39.02 -25.94
N GLN A 201 -8.49 39.12 -25.75
CA GLN A 201 -7.73 40.31 -26.12
C GLN A 201 -7.78 40.57 -27.63
N TRP A 202 -7.68 39.52 -28.45
CA TRP A 202 -7.77 39.64 -29.90
C TRP A 202 -9.18 40.02 -30.34
N GLN A 203 -10.21 39.41 -29.77
CA GLN A 203 -11.61 39.75 -30.07
C GLN A 203 -11.93 41.21 -29.72
N THR A 204 -11.47 41.67 -28.55
CA THR A 204 -11.64 43.08 -28.14
C THR A 204 -10.82 44.04 -29.00
N GLY A 205 -9.60 43.67 -29.38
CA GLY A 205 -8.77 44.42 -30.32
C GLY A 205 -9.43 44.56 -31.70
N LEU A 206 -9.94 43.46 -32.25
CA LEU A 206 -10.63 43.44 -33.53
C LEU A 206 -11.94 44.25 -33.49
N ALA A 207 -12.70 44.19 -32.39
CA ALA A 207 -13.89 45.01 -32.20
C ALA A 207 -13.56 46.51 -32.23
N ARG A 208 -12.47 46.94 -31.57
CA ARG A 208 -11.99 48.34 -31.60
C ARG A 208 -11.55 48.76 -32.99
N VAL A 209 -10.80 47.92 -33.72
CA VAL A 209 -10.39 48.21 -35.09
C VAL A 209 -11.60 48.33 -36.02
N ALA A 210 -12.60 47.45 -35.88
CA ALA A 210 -13.84 47.51 -36.64
C ALA A 210 -14.63 48.79 -36.33
N GLU A 211 -14.67 49.23 -35.07
CA GLU A 211 -15.25 50.51 -34.67
C GLU A 211 -14.51 51.69 -35.33
N TYR A 212 -13.18 51.73 -35.24
CA TYR A 212 -12.38 52.79 -35.88
C TYR A 212 -12.55 52.81 -37.40
N ALA A 213 -12.65 51.66 -38.06
CA ALA A 213 -12.90 51.59 -39.49
C ALA A 213 -14.29 52.17 -39.85
N ARG A 214 -15.32 51.88 -39.06
CA ARG A 214 -16.66 52.46 -39.24
C ARG A 214 -16.66 53.97 -39.01
N LEU A 215 -15.98 54.45 -37.97
CA LEU A 215 -15.85 55.88 -37.69
C LEU A 215 -15.08 56.60 -38.81
N ALA A 216 -14.00 56.01 -39.32
CA ALA A 216 -13.24 56.57 -40.43
C ALA A 216 -14.07 56.65 -41.73
N LEU A 217 -14.86 55.62 -42.03
CA LEU A 217 -15.78 55.62 -43.16
C LEU A 217 -16.88 56.68 -42.99
N GLY A 218 -17.46 56.80 -41.79
CA GLY A 218 -18.43 57.84 -41.46
C GLY A 218 -17.86 59.25 -41.62
N ALA A 219 -16.66 59.50 -41.11
CA ALA A 219 -15.97 60.77 -41.27
C ALA A 219 -15.67 61.09 -42.75
N GLN A 220 -15.32 60.10 -43.55
CA GLN A 220 -15.14 60.27 -45.00
C GLN A 220 -16.47 60.62 -45.70
N SER A 221 -17.57 59.96 -45.36
CA SER A 221 -18.89 60.30 -45.92
C SER A 221 -19.40 61.67 -45.47
N ASP A 222 -19.14 62.06 -44.22
CA ASP A 222 -19.53 63.37 -43.72
C ASP A 222 -18.73 64.49 -44.40
N ALA A 223 -17.43 64.26 -44.60
CA ALA A 223 -16.58 65.17 -45.35
C ALA A 223 -17.08 65.34 -46.79
N SER A 224 -17.43 64.26 -47.50
CA SER A 224 -17.94 64.36 -48.88
C SER A 224 -19.30 65.06 -48.96
N LEU A 225 -20.23 64.74 -48.05
CA LEU A 225 -21.53 65.39 -47.98
C LEU A 225 -21.43 66.89 -47.69
N SER A 226 -20.47 67.32 -46.85
CA SER A 226 -20.25 68.74 -46.53
C SER A 226 -19.87 69.59 -47.75
N TYR A 227 -19.08 69.03 -48.67
CA TYR A 227 -18.73 69.72 -49.92
C TYR A 227 -19.93 69.79 -50.87
N VAL A 228 -20.71 68.71 -50.96
CA VAL A 228 -21.91 68.67 -51.80
C VAL A 228 -22.97 69.66 -51.31
N THR A 229 -23.20 69.74 -50.00
CA THR A 229 -24.13 70.74 -49.43
C THR A 229 -23.61 72.16 -49.65
N ARG A 230 -22.31 72.41 -49.44
CA ARG A 230 -21.72 73.73 -49.66
C ARG A 230 -21.80 74.18 -51.12
N ILE A 231 -21.54 73.29 -52.07
CA ILE A 231 -21.69 73.57 -53.50
C ILE A 231 -23.16 73.90 -53.81
N ARG A 232 -24.11 73.14 -53.28
CA ARG A 232 -25.54 73.41 -53.46
C ARG A 232 -25.95 74.78 -52.91
N GLU A 233 -25.52 75.12 -51.70
CA GLU A 233 -25.74 76.43 -51.08
C GLU A 233 -25.16 77.56 -51.93
N LEU A 234 -23.92 77.42 -52.38
CA LEU A 234 -23.25 78.41 -53.22
C LEU A 234 -23.92 78.57 -54.58
N LYS A 235 -24.38 77.46 -55.21
CA LYS A 235 -25.18 77.50 -56.45
C LYS A 235 -26.47 78.28 -56.22
N GLN A 236 -27.18 78.03 -55.12
CA GLN A 236 -28.43 78.73 -54.79
C GLN A 236 -28.20 80.22 -54.49
N GLU A 237 -27.16 80.56 -53.74
CA GLU A 237 -26.77 81.96 -53.48
C GLU A 237 -26.41 82.67 -54.79
N ASN A 238 -25.62 82.04 -55.67
CA ASN A 238 -25.28 82.60 -56.97
C ASN A 238 -26.52 82.87 -57.82
N LYS A 239 -27.50 81.95 -57.80
CA LYS A 239 -28.79 82.12 -58.48
C LYS A 239 -29.57 83.33 -57.95
N VAL A 240 -29.60 83.52 -56.63
CA VAL A 240 -30.27 84.68 -55.99
C VAL A 240 -29.53 85.99 -56.29
N LEU A 241 -28.20 86.00 -56.20
CA LEU A 241 -27.38 87.18 -56.48
C LEU A 241 -27.46 87.60 -57.96
N ARG A 242 -27.47 86.65 -58.90
CA ARG A 242 -27.69 86.94 -60.33
C ARG A 242 -29.06 87.53 -60.60
N LYS A 243 -30.10 86.99 -59.95
CA LYS A 243 -31.47 87.55 -60.01
C LYS A 243 -31.53 88.98 -59.47
N LEU A 244 -30.81 89.28 -58.40
CA LEU A 244 -30.72 90.64 -57.82
C LEU A 244 -29.92 91.61 -58.70
N ALA A 245 -28.88 91.13 -59.39
CA ALA A 245 -28.06 91.92 -60.31
C ALA A 245 -28.71 92.10 -61.71
N GLY A 246 -29.87 91.49 -61.96
CA GLY A 246 -30.56 91.55 -63.26
C GLY A 246 -29.87 90.76 -64.37
N TRP A 247 -29.03 89.79 -64.02
CA TRP A 247 -28.36 88.90 -64.98
C TRP A 247 -29.23 87.66 -65.24
N GLU A 248 -29.28 87.20 -66.50
CA GLU A 248 -30.03 86.01 -66.90
C GLU A 248 -29.55 84.78 -66.10
N PRO A 249 -30.46 83.85 -65.72
CA PRO A 249 -30.07 82.66 -64.98
C PRO A 249 -29.02 81.88 -65.77
N ALA A 250 -27.93 81.47 -65.12
CA ALA A 250 -27.02 80.51 -65.76
C ALA A 250 -27.81 79.22 -66.02
N GLU A 251 -27.69 78.65 -67.22
CA GLU A 251 -28.28 77.36 -67.54
C GLU A 251 -27.76 76.32 -66.53
N ASP A 252 -28.67 75.73 -65.77
CA ASP A 252 -28.35 74.69 -64.79
C ASP A 252 -27.74 73.50 -65.56
N SER A 253 -26.42 73.33 -65.49
CA SER A 253 -25.73 72.11 -65.94
C SER A 253 -26.05 70.98 -64.96
N ASP A 254 -27.29 70.53 -64.98
CA ASP A 254 -27.85 69.50 -64.10
C ASP A 254 -27.73 68.08 -64.70
N ASN A 255 -27.00 67.91 -65.82
CA ASN A 255 -27.04 66.66 -66.59
C ASN A 255 -25.83 65.71 -66.40
N GLU A 256 -24.94 65.95 -65.44
CA GLU A 256 -23.78 65.06 -65.19
C GLU A 256 -23.80 64.34 -63.83
N GLU A 257 -24.55 64.80 -62.83
CA GLU A 257 -24.50 64.24 -61.47
C GLU A 257 -25.37 62.97 -61.27
N GLU A 258 -26.35 62.68 -62.14
CA GLU A 258 -27.19 61.46 -62.03
C GLU A 258 -26.47 60.18 -62.52
N SER A 259 -25.33 60.34 -63.20
CA SER A 259 -24.56 59.21 -63.76
C SER A 259 -23.62 58.53 -62.76
N VAL A 260 -23.22 59.21 -61.68
CA VAL A 260 -22.22 58.69 -60.73
C VAL A 260 -22.84 57.73 -59.71
N GLN A 261 -24.08 57.94 -59.29
CA GLN A 261 -24.77 57.06 -58.33
C GLN A 261 -25.19 55.70 -58.90
N LYS A 262 -25.33 55.56 -60.23
CA LYS A 262 -25.61 54.27 -60.89
C LYS A 262 -24.36 53.42 -61.16
N GLY A 263 -23.17 54.01 -61.15
CA GLY A 263 -21.91 53.32 -61.42
C GLY A 263 -21.39 52.46 -60.25
N GLU A 264 -21.59 52.88 -59.01
CA GLU A 264 -21.07 52.17 -57.83
C GLU A 264 -21.92 50.95 -57.41
N ALA A 265 -23.17 50.85 -57.86
CA ALA A 265 -24.02 49.69 -57.59
C ALA A 265 -23.61 48.43 -58.41
N GLN A 266 -22.74 48.57 -59.42
CA GLN A 266 -22.33 47.47 -60.31
C GLN A 266 -20.97 46.83 -59.93
N HIS A 267 -20.31 47.28 -58.86
CA HIS A 267 -19.08 46.68 -58.35
C HIS A 267 -19.24 46.21 -56.90
N ARG A 268 -20.23 45.34 -56.66
CA ARG A 268 -20.11 44.34 -55.59
C ARG A 268 -19.32 43.16 -56.13
N PRO A 269 -18.11 42.84 -55.60
CA PRO A 269 -17.52 41.54 -55.86
C PRO A 269 -18.39 40.48 -55.18
N GLN A 270 -18.82 39.49 -55.94
CA GLN A 270 -19.29 38.23 -55.39
C GLN A 270 -18.08 37.53 -54.77
N GLN A 271 -18.02 37.48 -53.45
CA GLN A 271 -17.47 36.38 -52.66
C GLN A 271 -18.35 36.20 -51.43
#